data_AF-A0A4P5SUV5-F1
#
_entry.id   AF-A0A4P5SUV5-F1
#
_cell.length_a   1.000
_cell.length_b   1.000
_cell.length_c   1.000
_cell.angle_alpha   90.00
_cell.angle_beta   90.00
_cell.angle_gamma   90.00
#
_symmetry.space_group_name_H-M   'P 1'
#
loop_
_entity.id
_entity.type
_entity.pdbx_description
1 polymer ?
#
loop_
_entity_poly.entity_id
_entity_poly.type
_entity_poly.pdbx_seq_one_letter_code
_entity_poly.pdbx_strand_id
1 'polypeptide(L)'
;MDALLERAAQLPKDLITELERLREFLRLHLTLLETFGRWCYRLFAVLVVIMTLANVIAPDNAFGKGSFGIGRASVSRGFSSSYSVRGGSSFEGQRSVGGSFGAAGSFRPPPARITSTGFRSTYRGSGVTDIYGNPYRSRVFNYYDEPDVYITVRGDSFSVGRGGVAHSSQGALGSTAAPKETKALFVADDDLMVLENGDVVVTLSDDGYLLLKKGRAYLMSQKQPAPLMEMLADSELFLRVSQQLQEQSASAHYEREAHGSWLGWASWTRSLFPTVQGDIKESQNLQDLEARLVNALQRVGKPPPTKPVPLEPGTIELFSGAFLLPNRTVALRKANGEWQYTDGKMWWTDKTSDKHEPCPALLQGLLRGIATKLMMEIDADIKADQNYLMELSQEHASLVRDLMEYTYFSNNLDSSYEVDYGTDQMSADQAISRTQQEIAVNDSESAKTHTEIEKWQKEKSTLLDFHF
;
A
#
# COMPACT_ATOMS: atom_id res chain seq x y z
N MET A 1 -29.50 8.86 36.55
CA MET A 1 -28.73 10.06 36.89
C MET A 1 -27.55 9.68 37.78
N ASP A 2 -27.80 9.01 38.90
CA ASP A 2 -26.75 8.63 39.86
C ASP A 2 -25.67 7.69 39.26
N ALA A 3 -26.05 6.68 38.47
CA ALA A 3 -25.10 5.84 37.71
C ALA A 3 -24.37 6.57 36.56
N LEU A 4 -24.91 7.72 36.13
CA LEU A 4 -24.32 8.60 35.11
C LEU A 4 -23.29 9.54 35.75
N LEU A 5 -23.56 10.02 36.97
CA LEU A 5 -22.66 10.82 37.80
C LEU A 5 -21.50 10.00 38.38
N GLU A 6 -21.74 8.75 38.78
CA GLU A 6 -20.68 7.85 39.27
C GLU A 6 -19.66 7.51 38.16
N ARG A 7 -20.09 7.57 36.89
CA ARG A 7 -19.23 7.43 35.69
C ARG A 7 -18.71 8.76 35.14
N ALA A 8 -19.20 9.90 35.64
CA ALA A 8 -18.81 11.24 35.24
C ALA A 8 -17.45 11.67 35.80
N ALA A 9 -16.78 10.85 36.62
CA ALA A 9 -15.47 11.15 37.21
C ALA A 9 -14.34 11.47 36.20
N GLN A 10 -14.57 11.24 34.91
CA GLN A 10 -13.65 11.57 33.80
C GLN A 10 -14.06 12.83 33.01
N LEU A 11 -15.18 13.48 33.32
CA LEU A 11 -15.58 14.73 32.67
C LEU A 11 -14.74 15.91 33.23
N PRO A 12 -14.53 16.99 32.43
CA PRO A 12 -14.01 18.24 32.95
C PRO A 12 -14.81 18.68 34.19
N LYS A 13 -14.14 19.09 35.27
CA LYS A 13 -14.75 19.37 36.58
C LYS A 13 -15.96 20.31 36.49
N ASP A 14 -15.93 21.25 35.57
CA ASP A 14 -17.01 22.22 35.35
C ASP A 14 -18.31 21.56 34.86
N LEU A 15 -18.19 20.52 34.04
CA LEU A 15 -19.34 19.80 33.49
C LEU A 15 -19.96 18.84 34.52
N ILE A 16 -19.12 18.25 35.40
CA ILE A 16 -19.60 17.50 36.57
C ILE A 16 -20.39 18.43 37.49
N THR A 17 -19.83 19.61 37.77
CA THR A 17 -20.46 20.61 38.64
C THR A 17 -21.82 21.05 38.09
N GLU A 18 -21.94 21.26 36.78
CA GLU A 18 -23.23 21.59 36.16
C GLU A 18 -24.21 20.41 36.14
N LEU A 19 -23.75 19.17 35.99
CA LEU A 19 -24.61 17.99 36.09
C LEU A 19 -25.12 17.76 37.53
N GLU A 20 -24.30 18.04 38.53
CA GLU A 20 -24.69 18.01 39.94
C GLU A 20 -25.71 19.11 40.27
N ARG A 21 -25.47 20.34 39.80
CA ARG A 21 -26.44 21.45 39.90
C ARG A 21 -27.76 21.09 39.23
N LEU A 22 -27.70 20.48 38.05
CA LEU A 22 -28.88 20.02 37.34
C LEU A 22 -29.60 18.90 38.12
N ARG A 23 -28.88 17.92 38.68
CA ARG A 23 -29.48 16.87 39.53
C ARG A 23 -30.22 17.47 40.72
N GLU A 24 -29.56 18.39 41.43
CA GLU A 24 -30.14 19.00 42.62
C GLU A 24 -31.35 19.86 42.27
N PHE A 25 -31.26 20.61 41.17
CA PHE A 25 -32.38 21.38 40.62
C PHE A 25 -33.57 20.47 40.27
N LEU A 26 -33.33 19.38 39.54
CA LEU A 26 -34.36 18.41 39.14
C LEU A 26 -34.98 17.73 40.37
N ARG A 27 -34.19 17.40 41.38
CA ARG A 27 -34.68 16.78 42.63
C ARG A 27 -35.61 17.70 43.41
N LEU A 28 -35.35 19.01 43.38
CA LEU A 28 -36.11 20.00 44.13
C LEU A 28 -37.36 20.51 43.37
N HIS A 29 -37.37 20.48 42.04
CA HIS A 29 -38.38 21.18 41.23
C HIS A 29 -39.26 20.28 40.34
N LEU A 30 -39.04 18.96 40.33
CA LEU A 30 -39.86 18.04 39.54
C LEU A 30 -40.96 17.37 40.37
N THR A 31 -42.09 18.04 40.56
CA THR A 31 -43.31 17.43 41.13
C THR A 31 -44.38 17.14 40.08
N LEU A 32 -44.25 17.63 38.85
CA LEU A 32 -45.22 17.48 37.77
C LEU A 32 -44.58 16.89 36.49
N LEU A 33 -45.18 15.78 36.02
CA LEU A 33 -44.69 14.98 34.88
C LEU A 33 -44.60 15.79 33.57
N GLU A 34 -45.49 16.75 33.35
CA GLU A 34 -45.46 17.63 32.18
C GLU A 34 -44.26 18.59 32.19
N THR A 35 -43.88 19.09 33.36
CA THR A 35 -42.72 19.98 33.52
C THR A 35 -41.43 19.20 33.33
N PHE A 36 -41.40 17.93 33.75
CA PHE A 36 -40.33 16.99 33.44
C PHE A 36 -40.18 16.78 31.94
N GLY A 37 -41.28 16.51 31.23
CA GLY A 37 -41.27 16.33 29.78
C GLY A 37 -40.64 17.53 29.05
N ARG A 38 -41.06 18.76 29.38
CA ARG A 38 -40.47 19.99 28.80
C ARG A 38 -38.98 20.14 29.13
N TRP A 39 -38.56 19.75 30.33
CA TRP A 39 -37.14 19.78 30.71
C TRP A 39 -36.33 18.72 29.97
N CYS A 40 -36.87 17.51 29.80
CA CYS A 40 -36.26 16.46 28.98
C CYS A 40 -36.09 16.92 27.52
N TYR A 41 -37.08 17.61 26.94
CA TYR A 41 -36.95 18.19 25.61
C TYR A 41 -35.89 19.28 25.54
N ARG A 42 -35.77 20.14 26.56
CA ARG A 42 -34.72 21.17 26.62
C ARG A 42 -33.33 20.56 26.78
N LEU A 43 -33.18 19.57 27.65
CA LEU A 43 -31.93 18.84 27.84
C LEU A 43 -31.54 18.10 26.55
N PHE A 44 -32.51 17.46 25.91
CA PHE A 44 -32.33 16.80 24.62
C PHE A 44 -31.93 17.80 23.53
N ALA A 45 -32.58 18.98 23.47
CA ALA A 45 -32.22 20.04 22.54
C ALA A 45 -30.80 20.57 22.78
N VAL A 46 -30.39 20.77 24.04
CA VAL A 46 -29.01 21.17 24.38
C VAL A 46 -28.02 20.07 23.98
N LEU A 47 -28.34 18.80 24.23
CA LEU A 47 -27.55 17.67 23.77
C LEU A 47 -27.42 17.63 22.25
N VAL A 48 -28.52 17.85 21.51
CA VAL A 48 -28.53 17.94 20.05
C VAL A 48 -27.68 19.10 19.58
N VAL A 49 -27.77 20.29 20.20
CA VAL A 49 -26.95 21.45 19.86
C VAL A 49 -25.48 21.18 20.12
N ILE A 50 -25.11 20.59 21.26
CA ILE A 50 -23.73 20.21 21.57
C ILE A 50 -23.23 19.18 20.56
N MET A 51 -24.05 18.20 20.20
CA MET A 51 -23.69 17.19 19.20
C MET A 51 -23.54 17.81 17.81
N THR A 52 -24.40 18.78 17.46
CA THR A 52 -24.31 19.54 16.20
C THR A 52 -23.07 20.43 16.19
N LEU A 53 -22.73 21.07 17.31
CA LEU A 53 -21.53 21.89 17.45
C LEU A 53 -20.26 21.03 17.35
N ALA A 54 -20.29 19.85 17.96
CA ALA A 54 -19.22 18.86 17.83
C ALA A 54 -19.06 18.38 16.38
N ASN A 55 -20.17 18.19 15.65
CA ASN A 55 -20.13 17.97 14.21
C ASN A 55 -19.58 19.18 13.46
N VAL A 56 -19.91 20.41 13.82
CA VAL A 56 -19.37 21.59 13.10
C VAL A 56 -17.86 21.74 13.34
N ILE A 57 -17.37 21.39 14.53
CA ILE A 57 -15.95 21.47 14.89
C ILE A 57 -15.14 20.27 14.35
N ALA A 58 -15.77 19.10 14.24
CA ALA A 58 -15.19 17.87 13.71
C ALA A 58 -16.18 17.17 12.74
N PRO A 59 -16.42 17.74 11.54
CA PRO A 59 -17.50 17.34 10.61
C PRO A 59 -17.48 15.88 10.20
N ASP A 60 -16.31 15.25 10.20
CA ASP A 60 -16.15 13.92 9.66
C ASP A 60 -16.23 12.80 10.71
N ASN A 61 -16.21 13.11 12.02
CA ASN A 61 -16.04 12.09 13.07
C ASN A 61 -17.33 11.52 13.66
N ALA A 62 -18.46 12.23 13.56
CA ALA A 62 -19.70 11.79 14.23
C ALA A 62 -20.82 11.34 13.27
N PHE A 63 -20.77 11.74 11.99
CA PHE A 63 -21.75 11.30 10.96
C PHE A 63 -21.15 11.04 9.57
N GLY A 64 -19.82 10.96 9.43
CA GLY A 64 -19.15 10.58 8.18
C GLY A 64 -19.41 9.12 7.77
N LYS A 65 -20.66 8.80 7.43
CA LYS A 65 -21.07 7.55 6.80
C LYS A 65 -21.04 7.73 5.29
N GLY A 66 -20.22 6.92 4.63
CA GLY A 66 -20.43 6.51 3.25
C GLY A 66 -19.96 7.49 2.18
N SER A 67 -18.64 7.71 2.08
CA SER A 67 -18.06 7.85 0.74
C SER A 67 -17.89 6.45 0.19
N PHE A 68 -18.77 6.06 -0.75
CA PHE A 68 -18.52 4.90 -1.60
C PHE A 68 -17.20 5.15 -2.31
N GLY A 69 -16.18 4.35 -1.97
CA GLY A 69 -14.92 4.33 -2.68
C GLY A 69 -15.18 4.05 -4.16
N ILE A 70 -15.08 5.08 -4.99
CA ILE A 70 -14.84 4.91 -6.42
C ILE A 70 -13.52 4.16 -6.51
N GLY A 71 -13.61 2.92 -7.00
CA GLY A 71 -12.52 1.96 -7.03
C GLY A 71 -11.26 2.58 -7.63
N ARG A 72 -10.21 2.65 -6.82
CA ARG A 72 -8.86 2.74 -7.36
C ARG A 72 -8.51 1.34 -7.84
N ALA A 73 -8.38 1.18 -9.16
CA ALA A 73 -7.67 0.04 -9.71
C ALA A 73 -6.22 0.16 -9.22
N SER A 74 -5.85 -0.69 -8.26
CA SER A 74 -4.47 -0.96 -7.89
C SER A 74 -3.77 -1.52 -9.12
N VAL A 75 -2.95 -0.71 -9.76
CA VAL A 75 -1.97 -1.18 -10.75
C VAL A 75 -0.62 -0.78 -10.20
N SER A 76 0.04 -1.72 -9.54
CA SER A 76 1.33 -1.51 -8.93
C SER A 76 2.44 -1.71 -9.97
N ARG A 77 3.22 -0.67 -10.21
CA ARG A 77 4.63 -0.80 -10.58
C ARG A 77 5.48 -0.24 -9.46
N GLY A 78 6.08 -1.15 -8.69
CA GLY A 78 7.01 -0.83 -7.63
C GLY A 78 8.40 -1.42 -7.82
N PHE A 79 8.81 -1.86 -9.02
CA PHE A 79 10.14 -2.46 -9.22
C PHE A 79 10.71 -2.18 -10.62
N SER A 80 11.26 -0.98 -10.82
CA SER A 80 12.37 -0.78 -11.74
C SER A 80 13.25 0.40 -11.29
N SER A 81 14.47 0.09 -10.87
CA SER A 81 15.54 1.07 -10.69
C SER A 81 15.84 1.76 -12.02
N SER A 82 15.47 3.03 -12.15
CA SER A 82 16.10 3.95 -13.11
C SER A 82 16.25 5.34 -12.48
N TYR A 83 17.46 5.58 -12.00
CA TYR A 83 18.00 6.90 -11.71
C TYR A 83 17.96 7.78 -12.97
N SER A 84 17.15 8.85 -12.96
CA SER A 84 17.43 10.09 -13.70
C SER A 84 16.82 11.29 -12.98
N VAL A 85 17.65 11.91 -12.13
CA VAL A 85 17.39 13.23 -11.53
C VAL A 85 17.78 14.32 -12.53
N ARG A 86 16.81 15.09 -13.03
CA ARG A 86 16.84 16.51 -13.47
C ARG A 86 15.54 16.79 -14.24
N GLY A 87 14.64 17.70 -13.89
CA GLY A 87 14.70 18.90 -13.09
C GLY A 87 13.99 20.00 -13.89
N GLY A 88 12.81 20.43 -13.46
CA GLY A 88 12.03 21.50 -14.11
C GLY A 88 10.75 21.78 -13.32
N SER A 89 10.74 22.92 -12.64
CA SER A 89 9.70 23.41 -11.74
C SER A 89 8.70 24.32 -12.46
N SER A 90 7.40 24.09 -12.26
CA SER A 90 6.37 25.16 -12.15
C SER A 90 5.03 24.58 -11.63
N PHE A 91 4.51 25.24 -10.59
CA PHE A 91 3.12 25.26 -10.05
C PHE A 91 2.06 25.32 -11.19
N GLU A 92 0.80 24.87 -11.12
CA GLU A 92 -0.17 24.57 -10.06
C GLU A 92 -1.34 23.79 -10.73
N GLY A 93 -1.84 22.70 -10.14
CA GLY A 93 -2.94 21.91 -10.75
C GLY A 93 -3.13 20.54 -10.09
N GLN A 94 -3.81 20.51 -8.95
CA GLN A 94 -4.12 19.29 -8.20
C GLN A 94 -4.97 18.30 -9.01
N ARG A 95 -4.40 17.17 -9.42
CA ARG A 95 -5.09 15.87 -9.46
C ARG A 95 -4.14 14.76 -9.00
N SER A 96 -4.59 14.03 -7.98
CA SER A 96 -3.85 12.95 -7.32
C SER A 96 -3.74 11.71 -8.22
N VAL A 97 -2.66 11.63 -8.98
CA VAL A 97 -2.21 10.44 -9.70
C VAL A 97 -1.14 9.73 -8.85
N GLY A 98 -1.19 8.40 -8.83
CA GLY A 98 -0.18 7.43 -8.37
C GLY A 98 0.87 7.90 -7.35
N GLY A 99 0.81 7.35 -6.13
CA GLY A 99 1.90 7.47 -5.18
C GLY A 99 3.19 6.89 -5.76
N SER A 100 4.11 7.78 -6.15
CA SER A 100 5.50 7.48 -6.45
C SER A 100 6.36 8.52 -5.75
N PHE A 101 7.26 8.04 -4.90
CA PHE A 101 8.12 8.85 -4.04
C PHE A 101 9.35 9.36 -4.78
N GLY A 102 9.54 10.67 -4.75
CA GLY A 102 10.79 11.35 -5.09
C GLY A 102 10.84 12.72 -4.39
N ALA A 103 11.69 12.83 -3.36
CA ALA A 103 11.78 13.98 -2.48
C ALA A 103 12.43 15.22 -3.14
N ALA A 104 11.75 16.38 -3.08
CA ALA A 104 12.30 17.68 -2.65
C ALA A 104 11.21 18.77 -2.73
N GLY A 105 10.74 19.26 -1.59
CA GLY A 105 9.79 20.38 -1.52
C GLY A 105 8.91 20.27 -0.28
N SER A 106 9.22 21.07 0.73
CA SER A 106 8.52 21.12 2.01
C SER A 106 7.10 21.69 1.88
N PHE A 107 6.15 20.85 1.49
CA PHE A 107 4.74 20.95 1.87
C PHE A 107 4.24 19.52 2.04
N ARG A 108 4.18 19.04 3.29
CA ARG A 108 3.48 17.79 3.60
C ARG A 108 1.97 18.06 3.46
N PRO A 109 1.26 17.49 2.48
CA PRO A 109 -0.19 17.41 2.60
C PRO A 109 -0.50 16.65 3.90
N PRO A 110 -1.60 16.97 4.61
CA PRO A 110 -2.03 16.14 5.73
C PRO A 110 -2.15 14.68 5.24
N PRO A 111 -1.72 13.68 6.04
CA PRO A 111 -1.89 12.29 5.67
C PRO A 111 -3.35 12.05 5.28
N ALA A 112 -3.57 11.29 4.21
CA ALA A 112 -4.92 10.92 3.78
C ALA A 112 -5.63 10.30 4.99
N ARG A 113 -6.67 10.99 5.49
CA ARG A 113 -7.39 10.54 6.68
C ARG A 113 -8.05 9.19 6.40
N ILE A 114 -7.90 8.24 7.32
CA ILE A 114 -8.63 6.96 7.29
C ILE A 114 -10.12 7.28 7.49
N THR A 115 -10.84 7.48 6.40
CA THR A 115 -12.27 7.86 6.42
C THR A 115 -13.21 6.66 6.46
N SER A 116 -12.67 5.45 6.62
CA SER A 116 -13.38 4.20 6.40
C SER A 116 -13.61 3.44 7.71
N THR A 117 -14.87 3.15 7.98
CA THR A 117 -15.30 2.22 9.05
C THR A 117 -14.81 0.78 8.82
N GLY A 118 -14.12 0.50 7.71
CA GLY A 118 -13.63 -0.82 7.34
C GLY A 118 -12.77 -1.41 8.45
N PHE A 119 -11.76 -0.68 8.92
CA PHE A 119 -10.76 -1.18 9.87
C PHE A 119 -11.37 -1.63 11.21
N ARG A 120 -12.48 -1.03 11.65
CA ARG A 120 -13.25 -1.45 12.84
C ARG A 120 -13.74 -2.90 12.79
N SER A 121 -14.15 -3.33 11.61
CA SER A 121 -14.93 -4.55 11.40
C SER A 121 -14.13 -5.66 10.74
N THR A 122 -13.16 -5.30 9.91
CA THR A 122 -12.42 -6.23 9.08
C THR A 122 -11.07 -6.64 9.69
N TYR A 123 -10.44 -5.77 10.49
CA TYR A 123 -9.19 -6.12 11.20
C TYR A 123 -9.42 -7.24 12.22
N ARG A 124 -8.59 -8.29 12.16
CA ARG A 124 -8.75 -9.59 12.88
C ARG A 124 -10.05 -10.35 12.55
N GLY A 125 -10.77 -9.93 11.51
CA GLY A 125 -11.92 -10.66 10.98
C GLY A 125 -11.50 -11.84 10.11
N SER A 126 -12.41 -12.30 9.25
CA SER A 126 -12.12 -13.39 8.30
C SER A 126 -11.28 -12.97 7.08
N GLY A 127 -10.91 -11.69 6.99
CA GLY A 127 -10.20 -11.10 5.86
C GLY A 127 -8.95 -10.36 6.28
N VAL A 128 -8.10 -10.08 5.29
CA VAL A 128 -6.88 -9.25 5.43
C VAL A 128 -7.25 -7.85 4.99
N THR A 129 -6.72 -6.83 5.64
CA THR A 129 -7.09 -5.44 5.34
C THR A 129 -5.88 -4.54 5.24
N ASP A 130 -6.00 -3.47 4.46
CA ASP A 130 -5.07 -2.34 4.53
C ASP A 130 -5.46 -1.37 5.65
N ILE A 131 -4.70 -0.27 5.77
CA ILE A 131 -4.94 0.78 6.75
C ILE A 131 -6.24 1.55 6.50
N TYR A 132 -6.72 1.54 5.25
CA TYR A 132 -7.99 2.15 4.86
C TYR A 132 -9.18 1.20 5.07
N GLY A 133 -8.96 0.01 5.61
CA GLY A 133 -10.00 -0.97 5.87
C GLY A 133 -10.55 -1.66 4.62
N ASN A 134 -9.89 -1.53 3.47
CA ASN A 134 -10.23 -2.26 2.25
C ASN A 134 -9.97 -3.76 2.48
N PRO A 135 -10.95 -4.63 2.21
CA PRO A 135 -10.78 -6.06 2.38
C PRO A 135 -10.02 -6.67 1.20
N TYR A 136 -9.05 -7.52 1.52
CA TYR A 136 -8.29 -8.34 0.58
C TYR A 136 -8.61 -9.83 0.81
N ARG A 137 -8.40 -10.62 -0.24
CA ARG A 137 -8.55 -12.08 -0.16
C ARG A 137 -7.59 -12.63 0.90
N SER A 138 -8.13 -13.33 1.89
CA SER A 138 -7.31 -13.97 2.92
C SER A 138 -6.35 -14.98 2.29
N ARG A 139 -5.05 -14.80 2.55
CA ARG A 139 -3.99 -15.72 2.17
C ARG A 139 -3.43 -16.39 3.42
N VAL A 140 -3.23 -17.69 3.28
CA VAL A 140 -2.67 -18.55 4.33
C VAL A 140 -1.33 -19.06 3.81
N PHE A 141 -0.30 -18.93 4.62
CA PHE A 141 1.07 -19.32 4.29
C PHE A 141 1.48 -20.47 5.18
N ASN A 142 2.00 -21.54 4.60
CA ASN A 142 2.46 -22.70 5.34
C ASN A 142 3.98 -22.83 5.18
N TYR A 143 4.74 -22.66 6.26
CA TYR A 143 6.20 -22.73 6.24
C TYR A 143 6.78 -23.04 7.62
N TYR A 144 8.07 -23.37 7.69
CA TYR A 144 8.76 -23.67 8.95
C TYR A 144 9.28 -22.38 9.60
N ASP A 145 9.06 -22.19 10.91
CA ASP A 145 9.41 -20.94 11.61
C ASP A 145 10.95 -20.77 11.73
N GLU A 146 11.71 -21.86 11.79
CA GLU A 146 13.17 -21.83 11.85
C GLU A 146 13.80 -22.18 10.49
N PRO A 147 14.42 -21.21 9.82
CA PRO A 147 15.01 -21.45 8.51
C PRO A 147 16.29 -22.28 8.56
N ASP A 148 17.00 -22.31 9.69
CA ASP A 148 18.20 -23.14 9.82
C ASP A 148 17.86 -24.64 9.93
N VAL A 149 16.57 -24.99 9.98
CA VAL A 149 16.09 -26.38 9.99
C VAL A 149 15.63 -26.88 8.63
N TYR A 150 15.96 -26.19 7.53
CA TYR A 150 15.90 -26.79 6.20
C TYR A 150 17.04 -27.81 6.01
N ILE A 151 17.15 -28.77 6.93
CA ILE A 151 18.08 -29.90 6.88
C ILE A 151 17.49 -30.89 5.87
N THR A 152 18.01 -30.86 4.64
CA THR A 152 18.23 -32.02 3.76
C THR A 152 17.34 -33.25 4.03
N VAL A 153 16.02 -33.09 3.93
CA VAL A 153 15.09 -34.22 3.98
C VAL A 153 15.07 -34.87 2.59
N ARG A 154 15.94 -35.86 2.44
CA ARG A 154 15.87 -37.01 1.49
C ARG A 154 15.44 -36.70 0.05
N GLY A 155 16.42 -36.78 -0.85
CA GLY A 155 16.26 -37.50 -2.13
C GLY A 155 16.05 -36.65 -3.38
N ASP A 156 15.33 -35.53 -3.30
CA ASP A 156 15.06 -34.64 -4.46
C ASP A 156 15.19 -33.14 -4.09
N SER A 157 15.81 -32.85 -2.95
CA SER A 157 15.94 -31.50 -2.39
C SER A 157 17.21 -30.82 -2.87
N PHE A 158 17.10 -30.01 -3.93
CA PHE A 158 17.93 -28.85 -4.35
C PHE A 158 19.28 -28.60 -3.64
N SER A 159 20.17 -29.59 -3.58
CA SER A 159 21.58 -29.41 -3.26
C SER A 159 22.40 -29.54 -4.54
N VAL A 160 22.65 -28.44 -5.24
CA VAL A 160 23.87 -28.31 -6.05
C VAL A 160 24.94 -27.73 -5.13
N GLY A 161 25.40 -28.58 -4.21
CA GLY A 161 26.54 -28.36 -3.33
C GLY A 161 27.43 -29.58 -3.45
N ARG A 162 28.35 -29.55 -4.41
CA ARG A 162 29.26 -30.65 -4.73
C ARG A 162 30.36 -30.71 -3.66
N GLY A 163 30.19 -31.58 -2.67
CA GLY A 163 31.21 -31.93 -1.69
C GLY A 163 30.81 -33.20 -0.96
N GLY A 164 31.28 -34.35 -1.45
CA GLY A 164 30.82 -35.66 -0.98
C GLY A 164 31.27 -36.01 0.44
N VAL A 165 30.39 -36.70 1.17
CA VAL A 165 30.74 -37.73 2.17
C VAL A 165 29.64 -38.79 2.17
N ALA A 166 30.05 -40.05 2.21
CA ALA A 166 29.22 -41.25 2.20
C ALA A 166 28.46 -41.51 3.52
N HIS A 167 27.34 -42.23 3.38
CA HIS A 167 26.65 -43.12 4.34
C HIS A 167 26.53 -42.75 5.84
N SER A 168 25.30 -42.62 6.34
CA SER A 168 24.74 -43.55 7.34
C SER A 168 23.24 -43.35 7.58
N SER A 169 22.53 -44.47 7.68
CA SER A 169 21.09 -44.61 7.91
C SER A 169 20.76 -44.59 9.40
N GLN A 170 21.17 -43.56 10.15
CA GLN A 170 20.87 -43.44 11.57
C GLN A 170 20.88 -41.97 12.01
N GLY A 171 19.72 -41.49 12.48
CA GLY A 171 19.62 -40.22 13.23
C GLY A 171 19.46 -38.97 12.37
N ALA A 172 18.37 -38.87 11.60
CA ALA A 172 17.96 -37.60 11.03
C ALA A 172 17.51 -36.64 12.15
N LEU A 173 18.44 -35.81 12.63
CA LEU A 173 18.17 -34.60 13.42
C LEU A 173 17.62 -33.48 12.51
N GLY A 174 16.59 -33.78 11.70
CA GLY A 174 15.74 -32.73 11.11
C GLY A 174 14.74 -32.30 12.17
N SER A 175 14.40 -31.00 12.30
CA SER A 175 13.43 -30.62 13.34
C SER A 175 12.14 -31.39 13.13
N THR A 176 11.62 -31.87 14.25
CA THR A 176 10.30 -32.47 14.37
C THR A 176 9.19 -31.44 14.31
N ALA A 177 9.51 -30.15 14.05
CA ALA A 177 8.51 -29.10 14.03
C ALA A 177 7.69 -29.21 12.75
N ALA A 178 6.40 -29.48 12.91
CA ALA A 178 5.45 -29.44 11.80
C ALA A 178 5.43 -28.04 11.18
N PRO A 179 5.21 -27.92 9.86
CA PRO A 179 5.10 -26.62 9.21
C PRO A 179 3.91 -25.87 9.82
N LYS A 180 4.07 -24.55 9.99
CA LYS A 180 3.11 -23.70 10.69
C LYS A 180 2.28 -22.93 9.70
N GLU A 181 0.97 -23.12 9.80
CA GLU A 181 -0.01 -22.28 9.13
C GLU A 181 0.01 -20.88 9.76
N THR A 182 0.28 -19.86 8.95
CA THR A 182 0.30 -18.46 9.36
C THR A 182 -0.52 -17.63 8.38
N LYS A 183 -1.51 -16.89 8.88
CA LYS A 183 -2.38 -16.06 8.05
C LYS A 183 -1.77 -14.69 7.83
N ALA A 184 -2.05 -14.10 6.67
CA ALA A 184 -1.89 -12.65 6.52
C ALA A 184 -2.84 -11.94 7.49
N LEU A 185 -2.34 -10.90 8.12
CA LEU A 185 -3.12 -10.05 9.02
C LEU A 185 -3.40 -8.69 8.38
N PHE A 186 -2.40 -8.13 7.71
CA PHE A 186 -2.43 -6.77 7.20
C PHE A 186 -1.76 -6.68 5.83
N VAL A 187 -2.35 -5.91 4.92
CA VAL A 187 -1.78 -5.55 3.63
C VAL A 187 -1.11 -4.18 3.78
N ALA A 188 0.21 -4.17 3.83
CA ALA A 188 0.99 -2.94 3.94
C ALA A 188 1.16 -2.23 2.59
N ASP A 189 1.12 -3.00 1.51
CA ASP A 189 1.13 -2.55 0.11
C ASP A 189 0.49 -3.66 -0.75
N ASP A 190 0.17 -3.39 -2.01
CA ASP A 190 -0.55 -4.32 -2.90
C ASP A 190 0.08 -5.73 -2.93
N ASP A 191 1.41 -5.80 -2.87
CA ASP A 191 2.17 -7.05 -2.82
C ASP A 191 2.84 -7.33 -1.47
N LEU A 192 2.71 -6.46 -0.48
CA LEU A 192 3.40 -6.58 0.81
C LEU A 192 2.39 -6.93 1.91
N MET A 193 2.50 -8.13 2.45
CA MET A 193 1.64 -8.57 3.55
C MET A 193 2.45 -8.83 4.83
N VAL A 194 1.85 -8.45 5.95
CA VAL A 194 2.35 -8.74 7.29
C VAL A 194 1.52 -9.88 7.88
N LEU A 195 2.22 -10.92 8.32
CA LEU A 195 1.62 -12.13 8.87
C LEU A 195 1.31 -11.99 10.36
N GLU A 196 0.44 -12.85 10.88
CA GLU A 196 0.04 -12.85 12.30
C GLU A 196 1.21 -13.04 13.28
N ASN A 197 2.29 -13.71 12.86
CA ASN A 197 3.52 -13.91 13.65
C ASN A 197 4.55 -12.78 13.46
N GLY A 198 4.24 -11.75 12.67
CA GLY A 198 5.12 -10.64 12.33
C GLY A 198 6.12 -10.94 11.22
N ASP A 199 6.09 -12.10 10.57
CA ASP A 199 6.86 -12.29 9.34
C ASP A 199 6.25 -11.46 8.20
N VAL A 200 7.07 -11.14 7.21
CA VAL A 200 6.68 -10.30 6.08
C VAL A 200 6.86 -11.08 4.79
N VAL A 201 5.86 -11.00 3.93
CA VAL A 201 5.84 -11.69 2.65
C VAL A 201 5.57 -10.70 1.52
N VAL A 202 6.31 -10.88 0.43
CA VAL A 202 6.10 -10.18 -0.84
C VAL A 202 5.47 -11.16 -1.82
N THR A 203 4.23 -10.92 -2.25
CA THR A 203 3.54 -11.79 -3.20
C THR A 203 4.09 -11.59 -4.61
N LEU A 204 4.56 -12.68 -5.23
CA LEU A 204 5.07 -12.67 -6.60
C LEU A 204 4.04 -13.20 -7.59
N SER A 205 3.21 -14.14 -7.15
CA SER A 205 2.08 -14.71 -7.87
C SER A 205 1.07 -15.31 -6.88
N ASP A 206 0.04 -15.98 -7.39
CA ASP A 206 -0.86 -16.76 -6.53
C ASP A 206 -0.18 -17.97 -5.91
N ASP A 207 0.85 -18.50 -6.56
CA ASP A 207 1.57 -19.72 -6.15
C ASP A 207 2.95 -19.44 -5.52
N GLY A 208 3.46 -18.21 -5.60
CA GLY A 208 4.83 -17.85 -5.23
C GLY A 208 4.94 -16.55 -4.44
N TYR A 209 5.85 -16.53 -3.48
CA TYR A 209 6.10 -15.36 -2.63
C TYR A 209 7.55 -15.35 -2.11
N LEU A 210 8.05 -14.17 -1.76
CA LEU A 210 9.29 -14.03 -0.98
C LEU A 210 8.93 -13.93 0.49
N LEU A 211 9.53 -14.77 1.33
CA LEU A 211 9.49 -14.63 2.78
C LEU A 211 10.73 -13.86 3.25
N LEU A 212 10.51 -12.70 3.87
CA LEU A 212 11.57 -11.82 4.38
C LEU A 212 11.71 -12.00 5.88
N LYS A 213 12.87 -12.49 6.32
CA LYS A 213 13.09 -12.82 7.73
C LYS A 213 14.57 -12.73 8.11
N LYS A 214 14.87 -12.01 9.18
CA LYS A 214 16.20 -11.86 9.79
C LYS A 214 17.29 -11.46 8.79
N GLY A 215 16.97 -10.55 7.86
CA GLY A 215 17.88 -10.10 6.80
C GLY A 215 18.11 -11.13 5.70
N ARG A 216 17.26 -12.15 5.58
CA ARG A 216 17.31 -13.19 4.54
C ARG A 216 16.01 -13.21 3.75
N ALA A 217 16.11 -13.54 2.47
CA ALA A 217 14.97 -13.66 1.56
C ALA A 217 14.86 -15.11 1.07
N TYR A 218 13.68 -15.71 1.24
CA TYR A 218 13.41 -17.08 0.81
C TYR A 218 12.37 -17.07 -0.30
N LEU A 219 12.68 -17.70 -1.43
CA LEU A 219 11.69 -17.96 -2.46
C LEU A 219 10.85 -19.15 -2.05
N MET A 220 9.55 -18.92 -1.88
CA MET A 220 8.60 -19.90 -1.36
C MET A 220 7.54 -20.21 -2.42
N SER A 221 6.99 -21.43 -2.36
CA SER A 221 5.79 -21.80 -3.09
C SER A 221 4.65 -22.05 -2.12
N GLN A 222 3.41 -21.72 -2.50
CA GLN A 222 2.22 -22.12 -1.74
C GLN A 222 1.98 -23.63 -1.74
N LYS A 223 2.61 -24.37 -2.68
CA LYS A 223 2.42 -25.81 -2.85
C LYS A 223 3.24 -26.66 -1.88
N GLN A 224 4.28 -26.08 -1.24
CA GLN A 224 5.11 -26.79 -0.29
C GLN A 224 5.63 -25.86 0.82
N PRO A 225 5.82 -26.37 2.05
CA PRO A 225 6.28 -25.54 3.17
C PRO A 225 7.79 -25.28 3.19
N ALA A 226 8.57 -26.03 2.40
CA ALA A 226 10.00 -25.82 2.28
C ALA A 226 10.31 -24.73 1.23
N PRO A 227 11.32 -23.87 1.47
CA PRO A 227 11.76 -22.89 0.50
C PRO A 227 12.27 -23.60 -0.75
N LEU A 228 11.99 -23.02 -1.90
CA LEU A 228 12.59 -23.46 -3.16
C LEU A 228 14.07 -23.10 -3.19
N MET A 229 14.40 -21.89 -2.74
CA MET A 229 15.78 -21.43 -2.61
C MET A 229 15.88 -20.23 -1.67
N GLU A 230 17.05 -20.06 -1.06
CA GLU A 230 17.42 -18.81 -0.39
C GLU A 230 18.03 -17.85 -1.42
N MET A 231 17.40 -16.69 -1.57
CA MET A 231 17.80 -15.64 -2.49
C MET A 231 18.82 -14.72 -1.84
N LEU A 232 19.62 -14.03 -2.64
CA LEU A 232 20.41 -12.92 -2.12
C LEU A 232 19.46 -11.85 -1.57
N ALA A 233 19.65 -11.50 -0.30
CA ALA A 233 18.86 -10.46 0.33
C ALA A 233 19.29 -9.08 -0.18
N ASP A 234 18.55 -8.56 -1.15
CA ASP A 234 18.75 -7.24 -1.73
C ASP A 234 18.52 -6.14 -0.67
N SER A 235 19.57 -5.38 -0.37
CA SER A 235 19.48 -4.31 0.62
C SER A 235 18.46 -3.22 0.26
N GLU A 236 18.20 -2.99 -1.03
CA GLU A 236 17.22 -1.99 -1.46
C GLU A 236 15.77 -2.48 -1.25
N LEU A 237 15.49 -3.75 -1.52
CA LEU A 237 14.20 -4.36 -1.18
C LEU A 237 13.93 -4.25 0.33
N PHE A 238 14.88 -4.64 1.17
CA PHE A 238 14.70 -4.60 2.63
C PHE A 238 14.55 -3.18 3.17
N LEU A 239 15.27 -2.22 2.59
CA LEU A 239 15.12 -0.80 2.92
C LEU A 239 13.70 -0.31 2.59
N ARG A 240 13.21 -0.61 1.38
CA ARG A 240 11.85 -0.23 0.95
C ARG A 240 10.76 -0.87 1.81
N VAL A 241 10.86 -2.17 2.09
CA VAL A 241 9.93 -2.87 2.98
C VAL A 241 9.97 -2.25 4.38
N SER A 242 11.15 -1.94 4.90
CA SER A 242 11.28 -1.30 6.21
C SER A 242 10.66 0.10 6.21
N GLN A 243 10.87 0.89 5.16
CA GLN A 243 10.28 2.21 5.03
C GLN A 243 8.75 2.13 4.96
N GLN A 244 8.19 1.23 4.15
CA GLN A 244 6.75 1.03 4.04
C GLN A 244 6.14 0.65 5.39
N LEU A 245 6.75 -0.29 6.11
CA LEU A 245 6.26 -0.69 7.44
C LEU A 245 6.36 0.47 8.46
N GLN A 246 7.39 1.31 8.38
CA GLN A 246 7.52 2.51 9.22
C GLN A 246 6.44 3.56 8.89
N GLU A 247 6.17 3.78 7.60
CA GLU A 247 5.13 4.71 7.16
C GLU A 247 3.74 4.25 7.59
N GLN A 248 3.43 2.96 7.42
CA GLN A 248 2.19 2.36 7.92
C GLN A 248 2.08 2.45 9.45
N SER A 249 3.18 2.24 10.17
CA SER A 249 3.21 2.36 11.64
C SER A 249 2.98 3.80 12.08
N ALA A 250 3.58 4.78 11.40
CA ALA A 250 3.41 6.20 11.69
C ALA A 250 1.98 6.66 11.39
N SER A 251 1.38 6.13 10.31
CA SER A 251 0.00 6.41 9.93
C SER A 251 -0.98 5.83 10.95
N ALA A 252 -0.78 4.58 11.38
CA ALA A 252 -1.58 3.95 12.43
C ALA A 252 -1.46 4.71 13.77
N HIS A 253 -0.26 5.19 14.11
CA HIS A 253 -0.03 6.00 15.32
C HIS A 253 -0.79 7.33 15.25
N TYR A 254 -0.64 8.09 14.16
CA TYR A 254 -1.31 9.38 13.97
C TYR A 254 -2.83 9.24 14.07
N GLU A 255 -3.39 8.22 13.43
CA GLU A 255 -4.83 7.96 13.45
C GLU A 255 -5.30 7.50 14.83
N ARG A 256 -4.51 6.68 15.53
CA ARG A 256 -4.78 6.32 16.93
C ARG A 256 -4.80 7.54 17.84
N GLU A 257 -3.90 8.51 17.66
CA GLU A 257 -3.90 9.77 18.42
C GLU A 257 -5.11 10.64 18.10
N ALA A 258 -5.48 10.75 16.82
CA ALA A 258 -6.68 11.47 16.39
C ALA A 258 -7.95 10.88 17.03
N HIS A 259 -8.10 9.55 16.98
CA HIS A 259 -9.18 8.83 17.66
C HIS A 259 -9.11 9.00 19.18
N GLY A 260 -7.92 8.97 19.78
CA GLY A 260 -7.72 9.14 21.22
C GLY A 260 -8.20 10.51 21.72
N SER A 261 -7.88 11.58 20.99
CA SER A 261 -8.35 12.94 21.30
C SER A 261 -9.88 13.03 21.26
N TRP A 262 -10.49 12.50 20.20
CA TRP A 262 -11.95 12.47 20.06
C TRP A 262 -12.61 11.59 21.12
N LEU A 263 -12.06 10.40 21.42
CA LEU A 263 -12.54 9.50 22.47
C LEU A 263 -12.42 10.12 23.87
N GLY A 264 -11.38 10.90 24.14
CA GLY A 264 -11.26 11.64 25.39
C GLY A 264 -12.46 12.54 25.63
N TRP A 265 -12.99 13.17 24.57
CA TRP A 265 -14.18 14.00 24.62
C TRP A 265 -15.49 13.19 24.60
N ALA A 266 -15.60 12.15 23.77
CA ALA A 266 -16.84 11.43 23.49
C ALA A 266 -17.10 10.20 24.39
N SER A 267 -16.09 9.69 25.10
CA SER A 267 -16.14 8.37 25.79
C SER A 267 -17.26 8.23 26.82
N TRP A 268 -17.69 9.33 27.46
CA TRP A 268 -18.81 9.32 28.40
C TRP A 268 -20.14 8.89 27.74
N THR A 269 -20.27 9.05 26.43
CA THR A 269 -21.47 8.67 25.67
C THR A 269 -21.48 7.21 25.17
N ARG A 270 -20.44 6.41 25.48
CA ARG A 270 -20.29 5.03 24.97
C ARG A 270 -21.46 4.08 25.24
N SER A 271 -22.27 4.35 26.28
CA SER A 271 -23.47 3.56 26.60
C SER A 271 -24.69 3.97 25.80
N LEU A 272 -24.65 5.16 25.18
CA LEU A 272 -25.76 5.74 24.43
C LEU A 272 -25.55 5.57 22.92
N PHE A 273 -24.30 5.60 22.45
CA PHE A 273 -23.98 5.53 21.02
C PHE A 273 -23.06 4.33 20.71
N PRO A 274 -23.56 3.32 19.96
CA PRO A 274 -22.73 2.20 19.49
C PRO A 274 -21.54 2.62 18.62
N THR A 275 -21.61 3.79 17.97
CA THR A 275 -20.50 4.35 17.18
C THR A 275 -19.25 4.54 18.02
N VAL A 276 -19.38 5.13 19.21
CA VAL A 276 -18.28 5.35 20.16
C VAL A 276 -17.64 4.04 20.60
N GLN A 277 -18.41 2.95 20.73
CA GLN A 277 -17.84 1.62 21.00
C GLN A 277 -17.03 1.12 19.80
N GLY A 278 -17.51 1.37 18.58
CA GLY A 278 -16.79 1.09 17.35
C GLY A 278 -15.46 1.85 17.26
N ASP A 279 -15.44 3.12 17.63
CA ASP A 279 -14.21 3.94 17.68
C ASP A 279 -13.22 3.47 18.75
N ILE A 280 -13.69 3.04 19.93
CA ILE A 280 -12.82 2.43 20.94
C ILE A 280 -12.15 1.17 20.37
N LYS A 281 -12.94 0.34 19.69
CA LYS A 281 -12.43 -0.87 19.04
C LYS A 281 -11.44 -0.54 17.91
N GLU A 282 -11.72 0.50 17.12
CA GLU A 282 -10.81 1.00 16.08
C GLU A 282 -9.46 1.42 16.67
N SER A 283 -9.48 2.24 17.72
CA SER A 283 -8.27 2.68 18.42
C SER A 283 -7.46 1.50 18.97
N GLN A 284 -8.13 0.48 19.51
CA GLN A 284 -7.48 -0.77 19.95
C GLN A 284 -6.89 -1.57 18.79
N ASN A 285 -7.60 -1.67 17.66
CA ASN A 285 -7.10 -2.33 16.45
C ASN A 285 -5.86 -1.60 15.91
N LEU A 286 -5.87 -0.26 15.88
CA LEU A 286 -4.73 0.55 15.44
C LEU A 286 -3.51 0.37 16.36
N GLN A 287 -3.74 0.31 17.68
CA GLN A 287 -2.69 0.02 18.66
C GLN A 287 -2.08 -1.39 18.45
N ASP A 288 -2.92 -2.39 18.20
CA ASP A 288 -2.44 -3.74 17.89
C ASP A 288 -1.66 -3.79 16.57
N LEU A 289 -2.16 -3.10 15.53
CA LEU A 289 -1.47 -2.98 14.24
C LEU A 289 -0.09 -2.34 14.42
N GLU A 290 0.00 -1.21 15.13
CA GLU A 290 1.25 -0.53 15.44
C GLU A 290 2.26 -1.48 16.09
N ALA A 291 1.85 -2.20 17.14
CA ALA A 291 2.72 -3.18 17.82
C ALA A 291 3.21 -4.30 16.89
N ARG A 292 2.36 -4.74 15.96
CA ARG A 292 2.69 -5.79 14.99
C ARG A 292 3.58 -5.30 13.86
N LEU A 293 3.40 -4.06 13.39
CA LEU A 293 4.29 -3.45 12.41
C LEU A 293 5.69 -3.23 12.99
N VAL A 294 5.79 -2.83 14.27
CA VAL A 294 7.07 -2.76 14.98
C VAL A 294 7.73 -4.13 15.11
N ASN A 295 6.97 -5.19 15.43
CA ASN A 295 7.50 -6.56 15.45
C ASN A 295 7.95 -7.00 14.04
N ALA A 296 7.16 -6.68 13.01
CA ALA A 296 7.50 -6.98 11.62
C ALA A 296 8.80 -6.32 11.19
N LEU A 297 9.01 -5.04 11.54
CA LEU A 297 10.28 -4.33 11.32
C LEU A 297 11.47 -5.04 11.97
N GLN A 298 11.31 -5.53 13.20
CA GLN A 298 12.36 -6.28 13.89
C GLN A 298 12.63 -7.63 13.22
N ARG A 299 11.57 -8.33 12.78
CA ARG A 299 11.67 -9.65 12.16
C ARG A 299 12.20 -9.61 10.73
N VAL A 300 11.89 -8.59 9.95
CA VAL A 300 12.48 -8.38 8.61
C VAL A 300 14.01 -8.30 8.72
N GLY A 301 14.53 -7.58 9.73
CA GLY A 301 15.96 -7.45 9.95
C GLY A 301 16.66 -6.59 8.90
N LYS A 302 17.99 -6.61 8.89
CA LYS A 302 18.81 -5.82 7.96
C LYS A 302 19.82 -6.74 7.24
N PRO A 303 19.73 -6.88 5.92
CA PRO A 303 20.71 -7.67 5.18
C PRO A 303 22.05 -6.92 5.09
N PRO A 304 23.15 -7.62 4.80
CA PRO A 304 24.39 -6.96 4.42
C PRO A 304 24.18 -6.12 3.16
N PRO A 305 24.89 -4.99 3.00
CA PRO A 305 24.77 -4.16 1.81
C PRO A 305 25.15 -4.96 0.57
N THR A 306 24.25 -5.01 -0.40
CA THR A 306 24.47 -5.69 -1.67
C THR A 306 24.94 -4.70 -2.72
N LYS A 307 25.97 -5.06 -3.50
CA LYS A 307 26.37 -4.25 -4.64
C LYS A 307 25.32 -4.36 -5.75
N PRO A 308 24.92 -3.23 -6.38
CA PRO A 308 24.09 -3.24 -7.57
C PRO A 308 24.72 -4.13 -8.64
N VAL A 309 23.91 -4.93 -9.31
CA VAL A 309 24.36 -5.72 -10.45
C VAL A 309 24.17 -4.88 -11.69
N PRO A 310 25.21 -4.63 -12.50
CA PRO A 310 25.02 -4.04 -13.81
C PRO A 310 24.21 -5.02 -14.67
N LEU A 311 22.97 -4.65 -14.98
CA LEU A 311 22.08 -5.44 -15.82
C LEU A 311 22.33 -5.13 -17.29
N GLU A 312 22.26 -6.16 -18.14
CA GLU A 312 22.36 -6.00 -19.59
C GLU A 312 21.12 -5.25 -20.12
N PRO A 313 21.25 -4.38 -21.14
CA PRO A 313 20.09 -3.71 -21.74
C PRO A 313 19.03 -4.71 -22.22
N GLY A 314 17.77 -4.47 -21.86
CA GLY A 314 16.66 -5.37 -22.18
C GLY A 314 16.44 -6.51 -21.18
N THR A 315 17.18 -6.53 -20.07
CA THR A 315 16.88 -7.39 -18.92
C THR A 315 15.63 -6.90 -18.20
N ILE A 316 14.71 -7.82 -17.88
CA ILE A 316 13.50 -7.55 -17.11
C ILE A 316 13.67 -8.13 -15.71
N GLU A 317 13.49 -7.33 -14.67
CA GLU A 317 13.45 -7.85 -13.30
C GLU A 317 12.10 -8.54 -13.06
N LEU A 318 12.13 -9.83 -12.73
CA LEU A 318 10.91 -10.58 -12.38
C LEU A 318 10.54 -10.38 -10.92
N PHE A 319 11.56 -10.36 -10.06
CA PHE A 319 11.49 -10.04 -8.64
C PHE A 319 12.91 -9.81 -8.13
N SER A 320 13.05 -9.31 -6.90
CA SER A 320 14.37 -9.01 -6.34
C SER A 320 15.31 -10.22 -6.38
N GLY A 321 16.40 -10.08 -7.15
CA GLY A 321 17.39 -11.13 -7.37
C GLY A 321 17.06 -12.11 -8.50
N ALA A 322 16.00 -11.89 -9.27
CA ALA A 322 15.58 -12.72 -10.39
C ALA A 322 15.32 -11.89 -11.65
N PHE A 323 16.03 -12.22 -12.73
CA PHE A 323 16.06 -11.40 -13.95
C PHE A 323 15.82 -12.26 -15.19
N LEU A 324 14.90 -11.87 -16.05
CA LEU A 324 14.74 -12.41 -17.39
C LEU A 324 15.70 -11.68 -18.34
N LEU A 325 16.69 -12.41 -18.84
CA LEU A 325 17.70 -11.91 -19.76
C LEU A 325 17.17 -11.84 -21.21
N PRO A 326 17.77 -11.02 -22.09
CA PRO A 326 17.36 -10.90 -23.49
C PRO A 326 17.40 -12.22 -24.28
N ASN A 327 18.24 -13.15 -23.86
CA ASN A 327 18.34 -14.49 -24.44
C ASN A 327 17.27 -15.47 -23.94
N ARG A 328 16.22 -14.97 -23.25
CA ARG A 328 15.11 -15.76 -22.71
C ARG A 328 15.52 -16.75 -21.63
N THR A 329 16.56 -16.42 -20.85
CA THR A 329 16.95 -17.20 -19.68
C THR A 329 16.72 -16.40 -18.41
N VAL A 330 16.26 -17.06 -17.36
CA VAL A 330 16.05 -16.45 -16.04
C VAL A 330 17.30 -16.66 -15.21
N ALA A 331 17.90 -15.57 -14.75
CA ALA A 331 19.02 -15.54 -13.83
C ALA A 331 18.51 -15.29 -12.40
N LEU A 332 18.74 -16.24 -11.50
CA LEU A 332 18.40 -16.22 -10.09
C LEU A 332 19.66 -16.07 -9.24
N ARG A 333 19.68 -15.10 -8.32
CA ARG A 333 20.84 -14.85 -7.45
C ARG A 333 20.61 -15.48 -6.09
N LYS A 334 21.43 -16.47 -5.75
CA LYS A 334 21.38 -17.19 -4.47
C LYS A 334 21.96 -16.36 -3.33
N ALA A 335 21.65 -16.74 -2.09
CA ALA A 335 22.16 -16.13 -0.87
C ALA A 335 23.69 -16.00 -0.79
N ASN A 336 24.43 -16.96 -1.36
CA ASN A 336 25.89 -16.95 -1.43
C ASN A 336 26.45 -16.02 -2.53
N GLY A 337 25.59 -15.34 -3.29
CA GLY A 337 25.96 -14.45 -4.38
C GLY A 337 26.16 -15.14 -5.73
N GLU A 338 26.11 -16.47 -5.78
CA GLU A 338 26.18 -17.25 -7.03
C GLU A 338 24.90 -17.08 -7.86
N TRP A 339 25.08 -17.19 -9.18
CA TRP A 339 23.97 -17.18 -10.13
C TRP A 339 23.53 -18.60 -10.46
N GLN A 340 22.22 -18.78 -10.58
CA GLN A 340 21.60 -19.91 -11.23
C GLN A 340 20.83 -19.40 -12.43
N TYR A 341 20.82 -20.18 -13.49
CA TYR A 341 20.15 -19.84 -14.73
C TYR A 341 19.16 -20.93 -15.10
N THR A 342 18.06 -20.57 -15.73
CA THR A 342 17.10 -21.54 -16.26
C THR A 342 16.39 -20.99 -17.49
N ASP A 343 16.12 -21.84 -18.47
CA ASP A 343 15.20 -21.55 -19.59
C ASP A 343 13.77 -22.02 -19.29
N GLY A 344 13.52 -22.45 -18.05
CA GLY A 344 12.26 -23.02 -17.60
C GLY A 344 12.14 -24.54 -17.78
N LYS A 345 13.01 -25.17 -18.57
CA LYS A 345 13.05 -26.63 -18.76
C LYS A 345 14.30 -27.24 -18.17
N MET A 346 15.41 -26.55 -18.33
CA MET A 346 16.73 -26.89 -17.80
C MET A 346 17.20 -25.76 -16.88
N TRP A 347 18.10 -26.09 -15.97
CA TRP A 347 18.77 -25.13 -15.10
C TRP A 347 20.27 -25.45 -14.98
N TRP A 348 21.08 -24.42 -14.75
CA TRP A 348 22.54 -24.52 -14.73
C TRP A 348 23.17 -23.41 -13.86
N THR A 349 24.43 -23.57 -13.47
CA THR A 349 25.11 -22.72 -12.47
C THR A 349 26.06 -21.66 -13.04
N ASP A 350 26.35 -21.71 -14.34
CA ASP A 350 27.23 -20.77 -15.03
C ASP A 350 26.69 -20.53 -16.45
N LYS A 351 26.60 -19.26 -16.91
CA LYS A 351 26.16 -18.91 -18.28
C LYS A 351 26.84 -19.74 -19.37
N THR A 352 28.06 -20.22 -19.11
CA THR A 352 28.89 -21.01 -20.03
C THR A 352 28.88 -22.52 -19.77
N SER A 353 28.12 -23.00 -18.78
CA SER A 353 28.09 -24.41 -18.43
C SER A 353 27.38 -25.26 -19.48
N ASP A 354 28.03 -26.34 -19.90
CA ASP A 354 27.39 -27.41 -20.68
C ASP A 354 26.60 -28.39 -19.79
N LYS A 355 26.72 -28.26 -18.45
CA LYS A 355 26.01 -29.13 -17.50
C LYS A 355 24.66 -28.56 -17.16
N HIS A 356 23.66 -29.10 -17.84
CA HIS A 356 22.27 -28.72 -17.68
C HIS A 356 21.55 -29.84 -16.94
N GLU A 357 20.82 -29.49 -15.89
CA GLU A 357 19.94 -30.40 -15.19
C GLU A 357 18.48 -30.03 -15.50
N PRO A 358 17.50 -30.92 -15.33
CA PRO A 358 16.09 -30.55 -15.46
C PRO A 358 15.70 -29.49 -14.42
N CYS A 359 15.03 -28.43 -14.87
CA CYS A 359 14.48 -27.41 -13.99
C CYS A 359 13.36 -28.03 -13.15
N PRO A 360 13.37 -27.91 -11.81
CA PRO A 360 12.39 -28.65 -11.04
C PRO A 360 10.98 -28.05 -11.18
N ALA A 361 9.99 -28.94 -11.29
CA ALA A 361 8.63 -28.59 -11.72
C ALA A 361 7.95 -27.49 -10.88
N LEU A 362 8.25 -27.41 -9.58
CA LEU A 362 7.72 -26.36 -8.70
C LEU A 362 8.29 -24.99 -9.04
N LEU A 363 9.59 -24.90 -9.33
CA LEU A 363 10.23 -23.65 -9.75
C LEU A 363 9.73 -23.23 -11.13
N GLN A 364 9.62 -24.18 -12.07
CA GLN A 364 9.04 -23.95 -13.40
C GLN A 364 7.62 -23.36 -13.29
N GLY A 365 6.74 -24.00 -12.52
CA GLY A 365 5.37 -23.55 -12.32
C GLY A 365 5.29 -22.17 -11.65
N LEU A 366 6.15 -21.91 -10.66
CA LEU A 366 6.22 -20.63 -9.97
C LEU A 366 6.67 -19.51 -10.91
N LEU A 367 7.75 -19.70 -11.66
CA LEU A 367 8.27 -18.68 -12.57
C LEU A 367 7.27 -18.39 -13.70
N ARG A 368 6.54 -19.41 -14.19
CA ARG A 368 5.42 -19.22 -15.12
C ARG A 368 4.31 -18.36 -14.53
N GLY A 369 3.94 -18.63 -13.27
CA GLY A 369 2.93 -17.84 -12.56
C GLY A 369 3.36 -16.38 -12.39
N ILE A 370 4.64 -16.13 -12.08
CA ILE A 370 5.20 -14.77 -11.96
C ILE A 370 5.19 -14.05 -13.31
N ALA A 371 5.69 -14.69 -14.38
CA ALA A 371 5.67 -14.11 -15.71
C ALA A 371 4.23 -13.77 -16.16
N THR A 372 3.26 -14.64 -15.86
CA THR A 372 1.84 -14.41 -16.17
C THR A 372 1.28 -13.22 -15.38
N LYS A 373 1.56 -13.12 -14.08
CA LYS A 373 1.14 -11.96 -13.26
C LYS A 373 1.72 -10.67 -13.82
N LEU A 374 3.03 -10.66 -14.10
CA LEU A 374 3.73 -9.49 -14.63
C LEU A 374 3.17 -9.06 -16.00
N MET A 375 2.82 -10.02 -16.87
CA MET A 375 2.14 -9.70 -18.13
C MET A 375 0.78 -9.05 -17.93
N MET A 376 -0.01 -9.52 -16.96
CA MET A 376 -1.31 -8.93 -16.63
C MET A 376 -1.16 -7.50 -16.07
N GLU A 377 -0.14 -7.26 -15.25
CA GLU A 377 0.20 -5.93 -14.73
C GLU A 377 0.60 -4.99 -15.87
N ILE A 378 1.51 -5.43 -16.75
CA ILE A 378 1.92 -4.64 -17.93
C ILE A 378 0.71 -4.30 -18.82
N ASP A 379 -0.24 -5.22 -19.00
CA ASP A 379 -1.46 -4.95 -19.76
C ASP A 379 -2.38 -3.92 -19.09
N ALA A 380 -2.47 -3.97 -17.77
CA ALA A 380 -3.21 -2.98 -17.00
C ALA A 380 -2.55 -1.59 -17.12
N ASP A 381 -1.22 -1.52 -17.09
CA ASP A 381 -0.48 -0.27 -17.25
C ASP A 381 -0.62 0.31 -18.66
N ILE A 382 -0.45 -0.50 -19.71
CA ILE A 382 -0.66 -0.05 -21.10
C ILE A 382 -2.07 0.52 -21.26
N LYS A 383 -3.08 -0.12 -20.65
CA LYS A 383 -4.46 0.36 -20.71
C LYS A 383 -4.64 1.66 -19.93
N ALA A 384 -3.98 1.81 -18.78
CA ALA A 384 -4.03 3.05 -18.00
C ALA A 384 -3.39 4.21 -18.79
N ASP A 385 -2.20 4.00 -19.36
CA ASP A 385 -1.49 4.99 -20.17
C ASP A 385 -2.28 5.36 -21.44
N GLN A 386 -2.96 4.39 -22.07
CA GLN A 386 -3.87 4.66 -23.19
C GLN A 386 -5.06 5.54 -22.79
N ASN A 387 -5.63 5.31 -21.60
CA ASN A 387 -6.69 6.17 -21.09
C ASN A 387 -6.16 7.58 -20.81
N TYR A 388 -4.96 7.69 -20.25
CA TYR A 388 -4.31 8.99 -20.01
C TYR A 388 -4.06 9.75 -21.31
N LEU A 389 -3.59 9.08 -22.37
CA LEU A 389 -3.46 9.70 -23.70
C LEU A 389 -4.80 10.19 -24.26
N MET A 390 -5.90 9.50 -24.00
CA MET A 390 -7.23 10.00 -24.40
C MET A 390 -7.62 11.26 -23.62
N GLU A 391 -7.30 11.34 -22.33
CA GLU A 391 -7.52 12.53 -21.50
C GLU A 391 -6.67 13.71 -21.99
N LEU A 392 -5.37 13.50 -22.23
CA LEU A 392 -4.47 14.50 -22.78
C LEU A 392 -4.94 15.01 -24.15
N SER A 393 -5.41 14.10 -25.02
CA SER A 393 -5.97 14.48 -26.33
C SER A 393 -7.23 15.34 -26.22
N GLN A 394 -8.12 15.06 -25.25
CA GLN A 394 -9.30 15.88 -24.99
C GLN A 394 -8.92 17.25 -24.44
N GLU A 395 -7.95 17.30 -23.52
CA GLU A 395 -7.44 18.54 -22.95
C GLU A 395 -6.78 19.41 -24.03
N HIS A 396 -5.90 18.84 -24.87
CA HIS A 396 -5.29 19.56 -25.99
C HIS A 396 -6.36 20.15 -26.93
N ALA A 397 -7.41 19.41 -27.26
CA ALA A 397 -8.51 19.93 -28.07
C ALA A 397 -9.31 21.04 -27.37
N SER A 398 -9.36 21.06 -26.04
CA SER A 398 -9.92 22.18 -25.27
C SER A 398 -9.01 23.40 -25.35
N LEU A 399 -7.73 23.24 -25.04
CA LEU A 399 -6.74 24.31 -25.06
C LEU A 399 -6.63 24.99 -26.43
N VAL A 400 -6.72 24.22 -27.52
CA VAL A 400 -6.73 24.79 -28.89
C VAL A 400 -7.98 25.65 -29.12
N ARG A 401 -9.14 25.26 -28.60
CA ARG A 401 -10.37 26.07 -28.71
C ARG A 401 -10.24 27.36 -27.89
N ASP A 402 -9.73 27.27 -26.67
CA ASP A 402 -9.52 28.42 -25.79
C ASP A 402 -8.50 29.39 -26.42
N LEU A 403 -7.41 28.86 -26.99
CA LEU A 403 -6.42 29.64 -27.73
C LEU A 403 -7.04 30.39 -28.91
N MET A 404 -7.92 29.73 -29.69
CA MET A 404 -8.63 30.38 -30.79
C MET A 404 -9.55 31.50 -30.30
N GLU A 405 -10.24 31.31 -29.17
CA GLU A 405 -11.11 32.30 -28.56
C GLU A 405 -10.31 33.51 -28.04
N TYR A 406 -9.24 33.30 -27.28
CA TYR A 406 -8.38 34.37 -26.81
C TYR A 406 -7.71 35.13 -27.96
N THR A 407 -7.30 34.43 -29.01
CA THR A 407 -6.78 35.03 -30.24
C THR A 407 -7.84 35.89 -30.95
N TYR A 408 -9.10 35.47 -30.93
CA TYR A 408 -10.20 36.28 -31.46
C TYR A 408 -10.38 37.57 -30.67
N PHE A 409 -10.38 37.51 -29.33
CA PHE A 409 -10.52 38.71 -28.49
C PHE A 409 -9.35 39.69 -28.66
N SER A 410 -8.11 39.17 -28.66
CA SER A 410 -6.90 39.99 -28.89
C SER A 410 -6.95 40.72 -30.24
N ASN A 411 -7.37 40.03 -31.32
CA ASN A 411 -7.40 40.62 -32.67
C ASN A 411 -8.58 41.57 -32.92
N ASN A 412 -9.74 41.37 -32.28
CA ASN A 412 -10.97 42.09 -32.62
C ASN A 412 -11.38 43.16 -31.60
N LEU A 413 -10.96 43.04 -30.34
CA LEU A 413 -11.34 43.96 -29.27
C LEU A 413 -10.15 44.82 -28.85
N ASP A 414 -9.19 44.20 -28.17
CA ASP A 414 -7.90 44.76 -27.79
C ASP A 414 -7.05 43.62 -27.22
N SER A 415 -5.73 43.71 -27.36
CA SER A 415 -4.80 42.74 -26.80
C SER A 415 -4.82 42.77 -25.25
N SER A 416 -5.23 43.92 -24.68
CA SER A 416 -5.47 44.12 -23.26
C SER A 416 -6.88 43.72 -22.78
N TYR A 417 -7.75 43.20 -23.65
CA TYR A 417 -9.09 42.78 -23.27
C TYR A 417 -9.03 41.68 -22.20
N GLU A 418 -9.69 41.91 -21.07
CA GLU A 418 -9.74 40.96 -19.96
C GLU A 418 -10.64 39.77 -20.31
N VAL A 419 -10.10 38.57 -20.17
CA VAL A 419 -10.77 37.30 -20.41
C VAL A 419 -10.75 36.45 -19.15
N ASP A 420 -11.76 35.61 -18.98
CA ASP A 420 -11.78 34.63 -17.91
C ASP A 420 -10.85 33.45 -18.26
N TYR A 421 -9.97 33.10 -17.32
CA TYR A 421 -9.03 31.98 -17.41
C TYR A 421 -9.15 31.13 -16.14
N GLY A 422 -10.03 30.12 -16.18
CA GLY A 422 -10.36 29.34 -14.99
C GLY A 422 -11.06 30.19 -13.93
N THR A 423 -10.39 30.44 -12.79
CA THR A 423 -10.90 31.30 -11.71
C THR A 423 -10.36 32.73 -11.74
N ASP A 424 -9.41 33.01 -12.63
CA ASP A 424 -8.72 34.29 -12.70
C ASP A 424 -9.21 35.11 -13.90
N GLN A 425 -9.03 36.43 -13.83
CA GLN A 425 -9.16 37.32 -15.00
C GLN A 425 -7.76 37.79 -15.41
N MET A 426 -7.49 37.76 -16.71
CA MET A 426 -6.24 38.26 -17.27
C MET A 426 -6.43 38.77 -18.69
N SER A 427 -5.49 39.58 -19.18
CA SER A 427 -5.51 40.04 -20.58
C SER A 427 -5.46 38.88 -21.59
N ALA A 428 -6.10 39.05 -22.75
CA ALA A 428 -6.12 38.08 -23.83
C ALA A 428 -4.70 37.65 -24.27
N ASP A 429 -3.73 38.56 -24.34
CA ASP A 429 -2.34 38.23 -24.67
C ASP A 429 -1.68 37.30 -23.62
N GLN A 430 -1.95 37.53 -22.34
CA GLN A 430 -1.46 36.67 -21.26
C GLN A 430 -2.12 35.28 -21.31
N ALA A 431 -3.44 35.24 -21.55
CA ALA A 431 -4.17 34.00 -21.72
C ALA A 431 -3.62 33.18 -22.90
N ILE A 432 -3.41 33.80 -24.06
CA ILE A 432 -2.76 33.17 -25.23
C ILE A 432 -1.40 32.57 -24.85
N SER A 433 -0.54 33.34 -24.19
CA SER A 433 0.79 32.87 -23.81
C SER A 433 0.75 31.70 -22.82
N ARG A 434 -0.20 31.70 -21.87
CA ARG A 434 -0.36 30.59 -20.92
C ARG A 434 -0.92 29.35 -21.59
N THR A 435 -1.96 29.48 -22.40
CA THR A 435 -2.54 28.36 -23.15
C THR A 435 -1.51 27.72 -24.08
N GLN A 436 -0.64 28.49 -24.74
CA GLN A 436 0.45 27.94 -25.55
C GLN A 436 1.47 27.14 -24.72
N GLN A 437 1.77 27.57 -23.50
CA GLN A 437 2.65 26.83 -22.59
C GLN A 437 1.98 25.52 -22.13
N GLU A 438 0.69 25.56 -21.80
CA GLU A 438 -0.09 24.37 -21.42
C GLU A 438 -0.18 23.36 -22.56
N ILE A 439 -0.38 23.82 -23.81
CA ILE A 439 -0.32 22.96 -25.00
C ILE A 439 1.06 22.28 -25.11
N ALA A 440 2.15 23.04 -24.95
CA ALA A 440 3.50 22.49 -25.02
C ALA A 440 3.80 21.47 -23.90
N VAL A 441 3.23 21.68 -22.70
CA VAL A 441 3.31 20.71 -21.59
C VAL A 441 2.53 19.44 -21.93
N ASN A 442 1.28 19.58 -22.37
CA ASN A 442 0.42 18.46 -22.76
C ASN A 442 1.05 17.63 -23.90
N ASP A 443 1.65 18.27 -24.90
CA ASP A 443 2.41 17.61 -25.97
C ASP A 443 3.62 16.84 -25.42
N SER A 444 4.36 17.43 -24.48
CA SER A 444 5.50 16.79 -23.83
C SER A 444 5.08 15.56 -23.03
N GLU A 445 3.97 15.65 -22.30
CA GLU A 445 3.41 14.53 -21.53
C GLU A 445 2.87 13.41 -22.44
N SER A 446 2.22 13.78 -23.54
CA SER A 446 1.78 12.83 -24.56
C SER A 446 2.96 12.05 -25.14
N ALA A 447 4.06 12.73 -25.50
CA ALA A 447 5.26 12.09 -26.03
C ALA A 447 5.95 11.15 -25.02
N LYS A 448 6.00 11.54 -23.74
CA LYS A 448 6.52 10.68 -22.66
C LYS A 448 5.67 9.43 -22.49
N THR A 449 4.35 9.59 -22.42
CA THR A 449 3.39 8.50 -22.24
C THR A 449 3.46 7.52 -23.42
N HIS A 450 3.61 8.01 -24.66
CA HIS A 450 3.86 7.16 -25.82
C HIS A 450 5.15 6.33 -25.68
N THR A 451 6.24 6.95 -25.24
CA THR A 451 7.52 6.25 -25.02
C THR A 451 7.41 5.17 -23.95
N GLU A 452 6.63 5.42 -22.89
CA GLU A 452 6.35 4.45 -21.84
C GLU A 452 5.54 3.27 -22.38
N ILE A 453 4.47 3.51 -23.14
CA ILE A 453 3.69 2.44 -23.79
C ILE A 453 4.58 1.58 -24.69
N GLU A 454 5.46 2.18 -25.50
CA GLU A 454 6.40 1.44 -26.36
C GLU A 454 7.35 0.56 -25.54
N LYS A 455 7.88 1.09 -24.43
CA LYS A 455 8.70 0.34 -23.48
C LYS A 455 7.92 -0.86 -22.93
N TRP A 456 6.69 -0.66 -22.46
CA TRP A 456 5.84 -1.71 -21.90
C TRP A 456 5.46 -2.78 -22.92
N GLN A 457 5.19 -2.38 -24.16
CA GLN A 457 4.95 -3.32 -25.25
C GLN A 457 6.17 -4.19 -25.55
N LYS A 458 7.38 -3.61 -25.51
CA LYS A 458 8.63 -4.35 -25.70
C LYS A 458 8.90 -5.34 -24.55
N GLU A 459 8.64 -4.94 -23.31
CA GLU A 459 8.76 -5.83 -22.16
C GLU A 459 7.73 -6.97 -22.24
N LYS A 460 6.48 -6.65 -22.57
CA LYS A 460 5.43 -7.65 -22.81
C LYS A 460 5.81 -8.65 -23.90
N SER A 461 6.36 -8.20 -25.04
CA SER A 461 6.78 -9.11 -26.10
C SER A 461 7.91 -10.04 -25.64
N THR A 462 8.82 -9.53 -24.81
CA THR A 462 9.93 -10.33 -24.25
C THR A 462 9.40 -11.42 -23.30
N LEU A 463 8.37 -11.10 -22.51
CA LEU A 463 7.71 -12.07 -21.62
C LEU A 463 6.87 -13.10 -22.38
N LEU A 464 6.17 -12.69 -23.44
CA LEU A 464 5.39 -13.61 -24.30
C LEU A 464 6.27 -14.66 -24.97
N ASP A 465 7.45 -14.24 -25.42
CA ASP A 465 8.44 -15.10 -26.06
C ASP A 465 9.10 -16.09 -25.10
N PHE A 466 8.99 -15.83 -23.78
CA PHE A 466 9.49 -16.71 -22.74
C PHE A 466 8.49 -17.84 -22.46
N HIS A 467 8.46 -18.83 -23.34
CA HIS A 467 7.64 -20.04 -23.21
C HIS A 467 8.29 -21.07 -22.28
N PHE A 468 7.68 -21.30 -21.11
CA PHE A 468 7.94 -22.46 -20.24
C PHE A 468 7.50 -23.79 -20.83
#